data_AF-A0A2S5DFS0-F1
#
_entry.id   AF-A0A2S5DFS0-F1
#
_cell.length_a   1.000
_cell.length_b   1.000
_cell.length_c   1.000
_cell.angle_alpha   90.00
_cell.angle_beta   90.00
_cell.angle_gamma   90.00
#
_symmetry.space_group_name_H-M   'P 1'
#
loop_
_entity.id
_entity.type
_entity.pdbx_description
1 polymer ?
#
loop_
_entity_poly.entity_id
_entity_poly.type
_entity_poly.pdbx_seq_one_letter_code
_entity_poly.pdbx_strand_id
1 'polypeptide(L)'
;MRRLAILILLSSLCQTALADDKETVQGQGGRVLRYSSTQVRVAPSPEDMRNYLQARDARLDGAGAAMALQAGRKALEQLGYKQIEVDTDYSVIRAEKDETLVSEARQTLRGLLKLKFPLPGKPDHQTTEVLLTLRPGPQPGQLLLRTRIRQTVWDSNGNSRTLLCSDPAIYRQLYEKLASALDGQR
;
A
#
# COMPACT_ATOMS: atom_id res chain seq x y z
N MET A 1 -45.19 12.66 -20.42
CA MET A 1 -44.31 11.61 -20.98
C MET A 1 -43.13 12.26 -21.68
N ARG A 2 -42.00 11.52 -21.75
CA ARG A 2 -40.70 11.83 -22.38
C ARG A 2 -39.68 12.61 -21.53
N ARG A 3 -38.87 11.80 -20.84
CA ARG A 3 -37.54 12.10 -20.31
C ARG A 3 -36.57 12.36 -21.48
N LEU A 4 -35.70 13.36 -21.37
CA LEU A 4 -34.47 13.42 -22.15
C LEU A 4 -33.32 13.78 -21.21
N ALA A 5 -32.44 12.82 -21.00
CA ALA A 5 -31.13 13.00 -20.38
C ALA A 5 -30.16 13.52 -21.44
N ILE A 6 -29.35 14.52 -21.11
CA ILE A 6 -28.16 14.86 -21.90
C ILE A 6 -26.98 15.03 -20.95
N LEU A 7 -26.14 14.01 -20.98
CA LEU A 7 -24.77 13.92 -20.51
C LEU A 7 -23.92 14.92 -21.30
N ILE A 8 -23.16 15.82 -20.65
CA ILE A 8 -22.10 16.58 -21.33
C ILE A 8 -20.77 16.43 -20.60
N LEU A 9 -19.96 15.57 -21.21
CA LEU A 9 -18.52 15.62 -21.46
C LEU A 9 -17.54 15.98 -20.32
N LEU A 10 -16.94 14.92 -19.76
CA LEU A 10 -15.54 14.90 -19.35
C LEU A 10 -14.65 15.43 -20.49
N SER A 11 -13.90 16.49 -20.23
CA SER A 11 -12.81 16.95 -21.09
C SER A 11 -11.63 17.41 -20.25
N SER A 12 -10.68 16.51 -20.02
CA SER A 12 -9.28 16.87 -19.79
C SER A 12 -8.39 15.65 -20.11
N LEU A 13 -8.11 15.46 -21.40
CA LEU A 13 -7.13 14.51 -21.92
C LEU A 13 -6.28 15.25 -22.95
N CYS A 14 -5.10 15.71 -22.51
CA CYS A 14 -3.97 16.10 -23.35
C CYS A 14 -2.70 15.62 -22.62
N GLN A 15 -2.26 14.40 -22.90
CA GLN A 15 -1.06 14.07 -23.69
C GLN A 15 0.26 14.65 -23.15
N THR A 16 1.14 13.78 -22.67
CA THR A 16 2.50 13.60 -23.22
C THR A 16 3.07 12.26 -22.71
N ALA A 17 3.40 11.37 -23.64
CA ALA A 17 4.14 10.15 -23.38
C ALA A 17 5.65 10.47 -23.37
N LEU A 18 6.16 10.85 -22.21
CA LEU A 18 7.58 10.77 -21.86
C LEU A 18 7.70 9.62 -20.85
N ALA A 19 8.83 8.90 -20.87
CA ALA A 19 9.18 8.06 -19.73
C ALA A 19 9.07 8.94 -18.48
N ASP A 20 8.26 8.52 -17.51
CA ASP A 20 7.98 9.35 -16.34
C ASP A 20 9.28 9.41 -15.54
N ASP A 21 9.88 10.60 -15.35
CA ASP A 21 11.12 10.82 -14.57
C ASP A 21 11.05 10.28 -13.12
N LYS A 22 9.87 9.79 -12.74
CA LYS A 22 9.54 9.19 -11.45
C LYS A 22 9.78 7.68 -11.41
N GLU A 23 10.02 7.02 -12.54
CA GLU A 23 10.21 5.57 -12.60
C GLU A 23 11.70 5.21 -12.63
N THR A 24 12.14 4.46 -11.62
CA THR A 24 13.50 3.92 -11.55
C THR A 24 13.46 2.41 -11.73
N VAL A 25 14.07 1.88 -12.79
CA VAL A 25 14.23 0.43 -12.99
C VAL A 25 15.22 -0.09 -11.94
N GLN A 26 14.76 -1.01 -11.09
CA GLN A 26 15.58 -1.64 -10.04
C GLN A 26 16.23 -2.95 -10.51
N GLY A 27 15.66 -3.59 -11.53
CA GLY A 27 16.18 -4.85 -12.06
C GLY A 27 15.47 -5.25 -13.36
N GLN A 28 16.17 -6.02 -14.19
CA GLN A 28 15.64 -6.52 -15.45
C GLN A 28 16.06 -7.97 -15.67
N GLY A 29 15.08 -8.88 -15.69
CA GLY A 29 15.29 -10.25 -16.18
C GLY A 29 15.37 -10.29 -17.71
N GLY A 30 16.17 -11.20 -18.25
CA GLY A 30 16.41 -11.34 -19.69
C GLY A 30 15.14 -11.46 -20.53
N ARG A 31 15.18 -10.94 -21.76
CA ARG A 31 14.04 -10.86 -22.70
C ARG A 31 13.91 -12.12 -23.58
N VAL A 32 14.05 -13.30 -22.99
CA VAL A 32 13.96 -14.55 -23.76
C VAL A 32 12.49 -14.95 -23.83
N LEU A 33 11.91 -14.91 -25.04
CA LEU A 33 10.56 -15.41 -25.39
C LEU A 33 9.39 -14.72 -24.65
N ARG A 34 8.89 -13.57 -25.15
CA ARG A 34 7.63 -12.89 -24.75
C ARG A 34 7.44 -12.52 -23.26
N TYR A 35 8.27 -12.99 -22.35
CA TYR A 35 8.25 -12.69 -20.92
C TYR A 35 9.30 -11.63 -20.60
N SER A 36 8.93 -10.68 -19.73
CA SER A 36 9.80 -9.60 -19.25
C SER A 36 9.62 -9.49 -17.75
N SER A 37 10.73 -9.52 -17.02
CA SER A 37 10.73 -9.37 -15.56
C SER A 37 11.38 -8.04 -15.18
N THR A 38 10.78 -6.94 -15.62
CA THR A 38 11.25 -5.58 -15.30
C THR A 38 10.67 -5.15 -13.96
N GLN A 39 11.54 -4.78 -13.03
CA GLN A 39 11.16 -4.30 -11.71
C GLN A 39 11.34 -2.78 -11.67
N VAL A 40 10.28 -2.06 -11.36
CA VAL A 40 10.25 -0.59 -11.38
C VAL A 40 9.83 -0.08 -10.00
N ARG A 41 10.57 0.89 -9.49
CA ARG A 41 10.16 1.70 -8.35
C ARG A 41 9.59 3.02 -8.86
N VAL A 42 8.41 3.36 -8.39
CA VAL A 42 7.77 4.64 -8.72
C VAL A 42 7.98 5.60 -7.56
N ALA A 43 8.64 6.72 -7.82
CA ALA A 43 8.76 7.80 -6.87
C ALA A 43 7.38 8.42 -6.60
N PRO A 44 7.00 8.64 -5.34
CA PRO A 44 5.71 9.26 -5.00
C PRO A 44 5.66 10.68 -5.56
N SER A 45 4.47 11.11 -6.01
CA SER A 45 4.25 12.51 -6.35
C SER A 45 4.36 13.41 -5.11
N PRO A 46 4.50 14.74 -5.26
CA PRO A 46 4.45 15.65 -4.12
C PRO A 46 3.15 15.54 -3.32
N GLU A 47 2.03 15.23 -3.98
CA GLU A 47 0.75 14.99 -3.32
C GLU A 47 0.74 13.69 -2.53
N ASP A 48 1.21 12.60 -3.12
CA ASP A 48 1.34 11.31 -2.44
C ASP A 48 2.24 11.42 -1.21
N MET A 49 3.35 12.15 -1.34
CA MET A 49 4.25 12.39 -0.23
C MET A 49 3.56 13.20 0.88
N ARG A 50 2.80 14.26 0.54
CA ARG A 50 2.04 15.01 1.54
C ARG A 50 1.03 14.14 2.28
N ASN A 51 0.24 13.35 1.54
CA ASN A 51 -0.77 12.47 2.12
C ASN A 51 -0.13 11.41 3.04
N TYR A 52 0.97 10.78 2.59
CA TYR A 52 1.75 9.86 3.39
C TYR A 52 2.29 10.52 4.67
N LEU A 53 2.89 11.71 4.57
CA LEU A 53 3.46 12.41 5.73
C LEU A 53 2.40 12.78 6.77
N GLN A 54 1.17 13.07 6.34
CA GLN A 54 0.05 13.36 7.22
C GLN A 54 -0.55 12.11 7.87
N ALA A 55 -0.47 10.96 7.20
CA ALA A 55 -1.14 9.73 7.63
C ALA A 55 -0.23 8.75 8.38
N ARG A 56 1.09 8.82 8.19
CA ARG A 56 2.04 7.78 8.64
C ARG A 56 2.27 7.71 10.15
N ASP A 57 1.89 8.72 10.90
CA ASP A 57 2.22 8.87 12.32
C ASP A 57 0.93 8.86 13.15
N ALA A 58 0.92 8.12 14.26
CA ALA A 58 -0.19 8.06 15.20
C ALA A 58 0.29 8.03 16.66
N ARG A 59 -0.64 8.24 17.59
CA ARG A 59 -0.38 8.24 19.04
C ARG A 59 -1.29 7.22 19.71
N LEU A 60 -0.75 6.49 20.67
CA LEU A 60 -1.51 5.68 21.62
C LEU A 60 -1.23 6.16 23.03
N ASP A 61 -2.27 6.16 23.86
CA ASP A 61 -2.21 6.57 25.25
C ASP A 61 -2.56 5.41 26.19
N GLY A 62 -1.88 5.35 27.33
CA GLY A 62 -2.08 4.34 28.37
C GLY A 62 -1.67 2.94 27.95
N ALA A 63 -0.72 2.79 27.03
CA ALA A 63 -0.32 1.51 26.47
C ALA A 63 1.19 1.25 26.71
N GLY A 64 1.52 0.09 27.25
CA GLY A 64 2.89 -0.41 27.26
C GLY A 64 3.27 -0.93 25.87
N ALA A 65 4.56 -0.83 25.51
CA ALA A 65 5.05 -1.24 24.19
C ALA A 65 4.69 -2.70 23.84
N ALA A 66 4.83 -3.62 24.80
CA ALA A 66 4.47 -5.04 24.60
C ALA A 66 2.99 -5.24 24.25
N MET A 67 2.07 -4.56 24.95
CA MET A 67 0.64 -4.63 24.65
C MET A 67 0.33 -4.03 23.28
N ALA A 68 0.93 -2.88 22.96
CA ALA A 68 0.75 -2.23 21.66
C ALA A 68 1.29 -3.08 20.50
N LEU A 69 2.39 -3.82 20.69
CA LEU A 69 2.90 -4.76 19.70
C LEU A 69 1.94 -5.94 19.48
N GLN A 70 1.40 -6.52 20.56
CA GLN A 70 0.43 -7.60 20.46
C GLN A 70 -0.88 -7.13 19.80
N ALA A 71 -1.37 -5.94 20.16
CA ALA A 71 -2.52 -5.31 19.52
C ALA A 71 -2.25 -5.04 18.04
N GLY A 72 -1.04 -4.56 17.69
CA GLY A 72 -0.61 -4.34 16.31
C GLY A 72 -0.61 -5.62 15.49
N ARG A 73 -0.09 -6.72 16.04
CA ARG A 73 -0.17 -8.05 15.41
C ARG A 73 -1.63 -8.46 15.15
N LYS A 74 -2.49 -8.39 16.17
CA LYS A 74 -3.91 -8.76 16.04
C LYS A 74 -4.64 -7.90 15.01
N ALA A 75 -4.35 -6.60 14.97
CA ALA A 75 -4.91 -5.70 13.97
C ALA A 75 -4.50 -6.08 12.54
N LEU A 76 -3.23 -6.42 12.33
CA LEU A 76 -2.72 -6.87 11.04
C LEU A 76 -3.34 -8.22 10.62
N GLU A 77 -3.48 -9.17 11.55
CA GLU A 77 -4.19 -10.44 11.30
C GLU A 77 -5.65 -10.19 10.86
N GLN A 78 -6.36 -9.29 11.53
CA GLN A 78 -7.74 -8.90 11.18
C GLN A 78 -7.84 -8.20 9.82
N LEU A 79 -6.78 -7.52 9.38
CA LEU A 79 -6.69 -6.90 8.06
C LEU A 79 -6.23 -7.87 6.97
N GLY A 80 -6.02 -9.14 7.32
CA GLY A 80 -5.66 -10.20 6.39
C GLY A 80 -4.17 -10.32 6.10
N TYR A 81 -3.31 -9.62 6.85
CA TYR A 81 -1.86 -9.83 6.77
C TYR A 81 -1.50 -11.21 7.38
N LYS A 82 -0.47 -11.85 6.84
CA LYS A 82 -0.08 -13.21 7.23
C LYS A 82 1.32 -13.27 7.81
N GLN A 83 2.35 -12.94 7.02
CA GLN A 83 3.76 -13.07 7.42
C GLN A 83 4.15 -11.98 8.44
N ILE A 84 3.57 -12.04 9.63
CA ILE A 84 3.70 -11.02 10.67
C ILE A 84 4.86 -11.38 11.58
N GLU A 85 5.94 -10.63 11.45
CA GLU A 85 7.12 -10.68 12.31
C GLU A 85 7.03 -9.54 13.33
N VAL A 86 7.16 -9.87 14.61
CA VAL A 86 7.19 -8.90 15.71
C VAL A 86 8.56 -8.95 16.35
N ASP A 87 9.27 -7.84 16.30
CA ASP A 87 10.55 -7.64 16.97
C ASP A 87 10.30 -6.76 18.20
N THR A 88 10.26 -7.41 19.37
CA THR A 88 10.00 -6.73 20.65
C THR A 88 11.15 -5.85 21.10
N ASP A 89 12.39 -6.24 20.77
CA ASP A 89 13.60 -5.55 21.21
C ASP A 89 13.74 -4.20 20.48
N TYR A 90 13.36 -4.17 19.21
CA TYR A 90 13.36 -2.95 18.40
C TYR A 90 11.99 -2.26 18.31
N SER A 91 10.94 -2.84 18.92
CA SER A 91 9.57 -2.33 18.87
C SER A 91 9.06 -2.15 17.43
N VAL A 92 9.28 -3.18 16.60
CA VAL A 92 8.93 -3.20 15.17
C VAL A 92 7.97 -4.33 14.86
N ILE A 93 7.03 -4.09 13.97
CA ILE A 93 6.23 -5.12 13.30
C ILE A 93 6.44 -5.03 11.80
N ARG A 94 6.72 -6.17 11.17
CA ARG A 94 6.74 -6.34 9.72
C ARG A 94 5.64 -7.29 9.34
N ALA A 95 4.92 -6.99 8.26
CA ALA A 95 3.83 -7.83 7.82
C ALA A 95 3.61 -7.75 6.32
N GLU A 96 3.19 -8.86 5.73
CA GLU A 96 2.87 -8.94 4.30
C GLU A 96 1.46 -9.50 4.05
N LYS A 97 0.81 -8.95 3.02
CA LYS A 97 -0.48 -9.39 2.52
C LYS A 97 -0.42 -9.51 1.00
N ASP A 98 -0.72 -10.70 0.49
CA ASP A 98 -0.84 -10.96 -0.95
C ASP A 98 -2.30 -11.01 -1.38
N GLU A 99 -2.61 -10.29 -2.46
CA GLU A 99 -3.94 -10.19 -3.03
C GLU A 99 -3.92 -10.51 -4.52
N THR A 100 -4.94 -11.24 -4.98
CA THR A 100 -5.17 -11.44 -6.41
C THR A 100 -6.07 -10.32 -6.91
N LEU A 101 -5.60 -9.57 -7.90
CA LEU A 101 -6.34 -8.46 -8.47
C LEU A 101 -7.39 -9.01 -9.45
N VAL A 102 -8.67 -8.74 -9.18
CA VAL A 102 -9.81 -9.03 -10.05
C VAL A 102 -10.22 -7.79 -10.86
N SER A 103 -11.06 -7.98 -11.89
CA SER A 103 -11.15 -7.16 -13.11
C SER A 103 -11.26 -5.64 -12.95
N GLU A 104 -11.97 -5.10 -11.95
CA GLU A 104 -12.05 -3.64 -11.76
C GLU A 104 -10.73 -3.06 -11.25
N ALA A 105 -10.11 -3.72 -10.26
CA ALA A 105 -8.78 -3.36 -9.79
C ALA A 105 -7.74 -3.50 -10.92
N ARG A 106 -7.88 -4.50 -11.78
CA ARG A 106 -7.03 -4.65 -12.98
C ARG A 106 -7.13 -3.45 -13.92
N GLN A 107 -8.28 -2.79 -14.05
CA GLN A 107 -8.43 -1.66 -14.96
C GLN A 107 -7.73 -0.40 -14.44
N THR A 108 -7.87 -0.09 -13.16
CA THR A 108 -7.12 1.00 -12.49
C THR A 108 -5.61 0.72 -12.50
N LEU A 109 -5.21 -0.54 -12.28
CA LEU A 109 -3.80 -0.96 -12.29
C LEU A 109 -3.20 -0.99 -13.71
N ARG A 110 -3.96 -1.35 -14.74
CA ARG A 110 -3.52 -1.19 -16.15
C ARG A 110 -3.30 0.27 -16.52
N GLY A 111 -4.14 1.16 -16.01
CA GLY A 111 -3.96 2.61 -16.13
C GLY A 111 -2.62 3.05 -15.51
N LEU A 112 -2.29 2.53 -14.33
CA LEU A 112 -1.03 2.80 -13.63
C LEU A 112 0.19 2.16 -14.33
N LEU A 113 0.03 0.96 -14.88
CA LEU A 113 1.11 0.20 -15.53
C LEU A 113 1.33 0.59 -17.01
N LYS A 114 0.47 1.43 -17.59
CA LYS A 114 0.45 1.83 -19.02
C LYS A 114 0.47 0.64 -20.00
N LEU A 115 -0.06 -0.52 -19.61
CA LEU A 115 -0.06 -1.74 -20.43
C LEU A 115 -1.25 -1.73 -21.42
N LYS A 116 -0.96 -1.70 -22.73
CA LYS A 116 -1.94 -1.58 -23.82
C LYS A 116 -2.44 -2.91 -24.41
N PHE A 117 -2.01 -4.07 -23.92
CA PHE A 117 -2.30 -5.35 -24.58
C PHE A 117 -3.14 -6.30 -23.70
N PRO A 118 -4.20 -6.93 -24.25
CA PRO A 118 -4.91 -8.01 -23.58
C PRO A 118 -4.07 -9.29 -23.71
N LEU A 119 -3.37 -9.67 -22.65
CA LEU A 119 -2.65 -10.94 -22.60
C LEU A 119 -3.47 -11.98 -21.81
N PRO A 120 -3.58 -13.23 -22.30
CA PRO A 120 -4.13 -14.33 -21.53
C PRO A 120 -3.06 -14.75 -20.51
N GLY A 121 -2.98 -14.01 -19.42
CA GLY A 121 -2.00 -14.19 -18.36
C GLY A 121 -2.66 -14.47 -17.03
N LYS A 122 -1.91 -15.10 -16.11
CA LYS A 122 -2.33 -15.31 -14.72
C LYS A 122 -2.85 -13.99 -14.13
N PRO A 123 -3.82 -14.03 -13.18
CA PRO A 123 -4.28 -12.84 -12.50
C PRO A 123 -3.12 -11.96 -12.03
N ASP A 124 -3.23 -10.64 -12.22
CA ASP A 124 -2.27 -9.72 -11.62
C ASP A 124 -2.31 -9.88 -10.09
N HIS A 125 -1.17 -9.75 -9.42
CA HIS A 125 -1.05 -9.93 -7.98
C HIS A 125 -0.52 -8.66 -7.34
N GLN A 126 -0.94 -8.38 -6.11
CA GLN A 126 -0.44 -7.28 -5.31
C GLN A 126 0.09 -7.81 -3.98
N THR A 127 1.32 -7.46 -3.65
CA THR A 127 1.89 -7.66 -2.33
C THR A 127 1.90 -6.32 -1.60
N THR A 128 1.30 -6.27 -0.42
CA THR A 128 1.34 -5.11 0.48
C THR A 128 2.22 -5.42 1.66
N GLU A 129 3.29 -4.63 1.84
CA GLU A 129 4.22 -4.73 2.96
C GLU A 129 3.93 -3.60 3.95
N VAL A 130 3.88 -3.92 5.24
CA VAL A 130 3.77 -2.96 6.34
C VAL A 130 5.03 -3.04 7.19
N LEU A 131 5.59 -1.86 7.50
CA LEU A 131 6.55 -1.66 8.57
C LEU A 131 5.95 -0.69 9.58
N LEU A 132 5.63 -1.19 10.78
CA LEU A 132 5.14 -0.40 11.89
C LEU A 132 6.21 -0.34 12.98
N THR A 133 6.59 0.86 13.40
CA THR A 133 7.57 1.08 14.47
C THR A 133 6.93 1.85 15.62
N LEU A 134 7.21 1.43 16.84
CA LEU A 134 6.71 2.06 18.05
C LEU A 134 7.88 2.68 18.80
N ARG A 135 7.67 3.85 19.41
CA ARG A 135 8.62 4.44 20.35
C ARG A 135 7.89 5.12 21.51
N PRO A 136 8.51 5.25 22.68
CA PRO A 136 7.97 6.07 23.76
C PRO A 136 7.73 7.51 23.31
N GLY A 137 6.60 8.08 23.73
CA GLY A 137 6.28 9.50 23.59
C GLY A 137 6.84 10.34 24.74
N PRO A 138 6.72 11.68 24.65
CA PRO A 138 7.14 12.57 25.72
C PRO A 138 6.38 12.42 27.04
N GLN A 139 5.16 11.85 27.03
CA GLN A 139 4.34 11.65 28.23
C GLN A 139 4.41 10.21 28.76
N PRO A 140 4.33 9.99 30.09
CA PRO A 140 4.25 8.65 30.66
C PRO A 140 3.08 7.86 30.07
N GLY A 141 3.34 6.62 29.63
CA GLY A 141 2.32 5.75 29.03
C GLY A 141 1.90 6.13 27.60
N GLN A 142 2.57 7.11 26.98
CA GLN A 142 2.35 7.48 25.58
C GLN A 142 3.27 6.68 24.66
N LEU A 143 2.74 6.19 23.55
CA LEU A 143 3.50 5.61 22.45
C LEU A 143 3.25 6.39 21.16
N LEU A 144 4.32 6.60 20.41
CA LEU A 144 4.30 7.17 19.07
C LEU A 144 4.52 6.06 18.05
N LEU A 145 3.62 5.99 17.08
CA LEU A 145 3.62 5.00 16.03
C LEU A 145 4.04 5.67 14.73
N ARG A 146 4.84 4.95 13.95
CA ARG A 146 5.12 5.31 12.55
C ARG A 146 4.94 4.10 11.68
N THR A 147 4.14 4.25 10.64
CA THR A 147 3.86 3.18 9.67
C THR A 147 4.39 3.56 8.29
N ARG A 148 5.03 2.62 7.61
CA ARG A 148 5.33 2.70 6.19
C ARG A 148 4.67 1.52 5.49
N ILE A 149 3.84 1.80 4.49
CA ILE A 149 3.17 0.78 3.69
C ILE A 149 3.69 0.88 2.26
N ARG A 150 4.13 -0.24 1.71
CA ARG A 150 4.51 -0.37 0.29
C ARG A 150 3.59 -1.34 -0.41
N GLN A 151 3.31 -1.06 -1.66
CA GLN A 151 2.53 -1.95 -2.52
C GLN A 151 3.36 -2.29 -3.73
N THR A 152 3.52 -3.58 -4.00
CA THR A 152 4.15 -4.08 -5.21
C THR A 152 3.11 -4.80 -6.03
N VAL A 153 2.87 -4.31 -7.23
CA VAL A 153 1.95 -4.89 -8.20
C VAL A 153 2.75 -5.67 -9.21
N TRP A 154 2.36 -6.91 -9.46
CA TRP A 154 2.94 -7.81 -10.44
C TRP A 154 1.95 -8.02 -11.58
N ASP A 155 2.43 -7.84 -12.81
CA ASP A 155 1.68 -8.22 -14.00
C ASP A 155 1.91 -9.70 -14.36
N SER A 156 1.08 -10.22 -15.25
CA SER A 156 1.20 -11.60 -15.73
C SER A 156 2.49 -11.94 -16.48
N ASN A 157 3.30 -10.94 -16.86
CA ASN A 157 4.57 -11.14 -17.55
C ASN A 157 5.75 -11.24 -16.58
N GLY A 158 5.54 -10.94 -15.30
CA GLY A 158 6.57 -10.88 -14.27
C GLY A 158 7.16 -9.48 -14.06
N ASN A 159 6.60 -8.45 -14.70
CA ASN A 159 6.99 -7.08 -14.38
C ASN A 159 6.37 -6.66 -13.05
N SER A 160 7.08 -5.83 -12.30
CA SER A 160 6.58 -5.26 -11.06
C SER A 160 6.70 -3.75 -11.00
N ARG A 161 5.73 -3.12 -10.34
CA ARG A 161 5.79 -1.73 -9.91
C ARG A 161 5.61 -1.65 -8.39
N THR A 162 6.63 -1.13 -7.71
CA THR A 162 6.58 -0.85 -6.27
C THR A 162 6.27 0.62 -6.03
N LEU A 163 5.27 0.88 -5.21
CA LEU A 163 4.73 2.18 -4.86
C LEU A 163 4.72 2.38 -3.34
N LEU A 164 4.82 3.63 -2.92
CA LEU A 164 4.47 4.02 -1.55
C LEU A 164 2.95 4.14 -1.47
N CYS A 165 2.32 3.50 -0.48
CA CYS A 165 0.91 3.76 -0.21
C CYS A 165 0.76 5.16 0.41
N SER A 166 0.00 6.01 -0.25
CA SER A 166 -0.29 7.38 0.17
C SER A 166 -1.73 7.58 0.64
N ASP A 167 -2.58 6.54 0.59
CA ASP A 167 -4.00 6.63 0.94
C ASP A 167 -4.20 6.72 2.47
N PRO A 168 -4.64 7.88 3.00
CA PRO A 168 -4.84 8.07 4.44
C PRO A 168 -5.86 7.12 5.06
N ALA A 169 -6.82 6.61 4.29
CA ALA A 169 -7.85 5.70 4.79
C ALA A 169 -7.27 4.36 5.25
N ILE A 170 -6.25 3.85 4.54
CA ILE A 170 -5.57 2.60 4.89
C ILE A 170 -4.83 2.73 6.23
N TYR A 171 -4.12 3.85 6.43
CA TYR A 171 -3.45 4.14 7.69
C TYR A 171 -4.43 4.27 8.84
N ARG A 172 -5.51 5.03 8.63
CA ARG A 172 -6.56 5.21 9.63
C ARG A 172 -7.18 3.88 10.03
N GLN A 173 -7.53 3.03 9.06
CA GLN A 173 -8.10 1.71 9.33
C GLN A 173 -7.14 0.84 10.16
N LEU A 174 -5.84 0.85 9.85
CA LEU A 174 -4.83 0.14 10.64
C LEU A 174 -4.81 0.63 12.09
N TYR A 175 -4.76 1.94 12.30
CA TYR A 175 -4.71 2.51 13.65
C TYR A 175 -6.00 2.28 14.44
N GLU A 176 -7.16 2.34 13.79
CA GLU A 176 -8.46 2.02 14.41
C GLU A 176 -8.52 0.56 14.84
N LYS A 177 -8.06 -0.37 13.99
CA LYS A 177 -7.98 -1.81 14.35
C LYS A 177 -7.01 -2.06 15.49
N LEU A 178 -5.87 -1.36 15.50
CA LEU A 178 -4.90 -1.45 16.57
C LEU A 178 -5.49 -0.95 17.89
N ALA A 179 -6.08 0.25 17.89
CA ALA A 179 -6.73 0.81 19.07
C ALA A 179 -7.83 -0.11 19.61
N SER A 180 -8.69 -0.64 18.74
CA SER A 180 -9.73 -1.60 19.11
C SER A 180 -9.16 -2.90 19.67
N ALA A 181 -8.06 -3.41 19.10
CA ALA A 181 -7.38 -4.60 19.61
C ALA A 181 -6.77 -4.36 20.99
N LEU A 182 -6.23 -3.16 21.23
CA LEU A 182 -5.65 -2.76 22.51
C LEU A 182 -6.73 -2.60 23.60
N ASP A 183 -7.85 -1.97 23.29
CA ASP A 183 -8.96 -1.80 24.25
C ASP A 183 -9.58 -3.14 24.66
N GLY A 184 -9.62 -4.12 23.75
CA GLY A 184 -10.04 -5.48 24.09
C GLY A 184 -9.03 -6.32 24.88
N GLN A 185 -7.84 -5.77 25.18
CA GLN A 185 -6.82 -6.40 26.02
C GLN A 185 -6.70 -5.77 27.43
N ARG A 186 -7.41 -4.67 27.67
CA ARG A 186 -7.52 -4.00 28.97
C ARG A 186 -8.67 -4.60 29.77
#